data_AF-A0A0R2FAS4-F1
#
_entry.id   AF-A0A0R2FAS4-F1
#
_cell.length_a   1.000
_cell.length_b   1.000
_cell.length_c   1.000
_cell.angle_alpha   90.00
_cell.angle_beta   90.00
_cell.angle_gamma   90.00
#
_symmetry.space_group_name_H-M   'P 1'
#
loop_
_entity.id
_entity.type
_entity.pdbx_description
1 polymer ?
#
loop_
_entity_poly.entity_id
_entity_poly.type
_entity_poly.pdbx_seq_one_letter_code
_entity_poly.pdbx_strand_id
1 'polypeptide(L)'
;MTYNEDEGIGGENMNDDKKADQAAAVDMIDGLIDYASKHGVKSDDLAKTLIDATQNGLDGVDALFKDGGLERQSVEDLATGYLVDRYHLEGDELKARHDDMVKAALETLRKHPESFDKWVK
;
A
#
# COMPACT_ATOMS: atom_id res chain seq x y z
N MET A 1 -6.56 -23.15 44.18
CA MET A 1 -5.70 -22.57 43.13
C MET A 1 -5.95 -23.38 41.88
N THR A 2 -6.93 -22.97 41.09
CA THR A 2 -7.26 -23.55 39.77
C THR A 2 -7.93 -22.43 38.99
N TYR A 3 -7.15 -21.73 38.18
CA TYR A 3 -7.71 -20.82 37.17
C TYR A 3 -8.13 -21.70 35.99
N ASN A 4 -9.42 -21.72 35.71
CA ASN A 4 -9.98 -22.38 34.54
C ASN A 4 -9.74 -21.50 33.31
N GLU A 5 -9.16 -22.12 32.29
CA GLU A 5 -9.29 -21.76 30.88
C GLU A 5 -10.78 -21.64 30.52
N ASP A 6 -11.22 -20.52 29.94
CA ASP A 6 -11.83 -20.47 28.60
C ASP A 6 -12.26 -19.03 28.23
N GLU A 7 -12.22 -18.76 26.93
CA GLU A 7 -12.82 -17.63 26.18
C GLU A 7 -12.08 -16.29 26.14
N GLY A 8 -11.27 -16.10 25.08
CA GLY A 8 -10.85 -14.75 24.69
C GLY A 8 -9.72 -14.63 23.68
N ILE A 9 -9.60 -15.47 22.65
CA ILE A 9 -8.58 -15.28 21.60
C ILE A 9 -9.24 -15.52 20.24
N GLY A 10 -9.77 -14.47 19.62
CA GLY A 10 -10.36 -14.57 18.29
C GLY A 10 -10.76 -13.23 17.66
N GLY A 11 -10.99 -12.20 18.48
CA GLY A 11 -11.39 -10.87 18.01
C GLY A 11 -10.28 -9.82 17.93
N GLU A 12 -9.16 -9.99 18.64
CA GLU A 12 -8.09 -8.99 18.73
C GLU A 12 -7.14 -9.07 17.52
N ASN A 13 -6.61 -10.27 17.21
CA ASN A 13 -5.67 -10.45 16.08
C ASN A 13 -6.26 -10.05 14.72
N MET A 14 -7.52 -10.38 14.40
CA MET A 14 -8.12 -10.04 13.10
C MET A 14 -8.27 -8.52 12.89
N ASN A 15 -8.46 -7.75 13.95
CA ASN A 15 -8.53 -6.29 13.84
C ASN A 15 -7.15 -5.68 13.72
N ASP A 16 -6.15 -6.26 14.38
CA ASP A 16 -4.77 -5.79 14.30
C ASP A 16 -4.11 -6.15 12.96
N ASP A 17 -4.42 -7.31 12.39
CA ASP A 17 -4.02 -7.69 11.03
C ASP A 17 -4.61 -6.73 9.99
N LYS A 18 -5.91 -6.43 10.07
CA LYS A 18 -6.55 -5.47 9.15
C LYS A 18 -5.96 -4.07 9.28
N LYS A 19 -5.66 -3.61 10.50
CA LYS A 19 -5.01 -2.31 10.72
C LYS A 19 -3.58 -2.31 10.18
N ALA A 20 -2.84 -3.39 10.37
CA ALA A 20 -1.49 -3.54 9.86
C ALA A 20 -1.48 -3.57 8.32
N ASP A 21 -2.41 -4.30 7.70
CA ASP A 21 -2.58 -4.36 6.24
C ASP A 21 -2.95 -2.98 5.68
N GLN A 22 -3.85 -2.28 6.37
CA GLN A 22 -4.19 -0.90 6.00
C GLN A 22 -3.02 0.06 6.20
N ALA A 23 -2.23 -0.09 7.26
CA ALA A 23 -1.05 0.72 7.50
C ALA A 23 0.01 0.47 6.42
N ALA A 24 0.26 -0.79 6.04
CA ALA A 24 1.14 -1.13 4.94
C ALA A 24 0.62 -0.54 3.62
N ALA A 25 -0.68 -0.66 3.35
CA ALA A 25 -1.34 -0.03 2.19
C ALA A 25 -1.14 1.49 2.15
N VAL A 26 -1.24 2.18 3.28
CA VAL A 26 -0.98 3.62 3.39
C VAL A 26 0.51 3.92 3.17
N ASP A 27 1.41 3.15 3.77
CA ASP A 27 2.87 3.35 3.68
C ASP A 27 3.38 3.20 2.24
N MET A 28 2.85 2.22 1.49
CA MET A 28 3.12 2.08 0.06
C MET A 28 2.72 3.32 -0.75
N ILE A 29 1.55 3.90 -0.45
CA ILE A 29 1.09 5.11 -1.14
C ILE A 29 1.86 6.35 -0.70
N ASP A 30 2.22 6.43 0.58
CA ASP A 30 3.02 7.53 1.11
C ASP A 30 4.42 7.55 0.45
N GLY A 31 5.05 6.38 0.30
CA GLY A 31 6.28 6.21 -0.46
C GLY A 31 6.15 6.64 -1.92
N LEU A 32 5.09 6.20 -2.59
CA LEU A 32 4.80 6.56 -3.99
C LEU A 32 4.63 8.09 -4.17
N ILE A 33 4.00 8.76 -3.21
CA ILE A 33 3.75 10.20 -3.21
C ILE A 33 5.00 11.00 -2.89
N ASP A 34 5.77 10.58 -1.89
CA ASP A 34 7.07 11.17 -1.56
C ASP A 34 8.03 11.04 -2.76
N TYR A 35 8.06 9.88 -3.42
CA TYR A 35 8.83 9.68 -4.63
C TYR A 35 8.39 10.59 -5.77
N ALA A 36 7.08 10.72 -6.00
CA ALA A 36 6.51 11.63 -7.00
C ALA A 36 6.89 13.10 -6.75
N SER A 37 6.82 13.53 -5.49
CA SER A 37 7.18 14.87 -5.06
C SER A 37 8.67 15.14 -5.33
N LYS A 38 9.54 14.19 -4.97
CA LYS A 38 11.00 14.27 -5.21
C LYS A 38 11.38 14.23 -6.69
N HIS A 39 10.64 13.49 -7.51
CA HIS A 39 10.86 13.40 -8.96
C HIS A 39 10.27 14.57 -9.76
N GLY A 40 9.75 15.60 -9.06
CA GLY A 40 9.36 16.86 -9.69
C GLY A 40 8.08 16.76 -10.50
N VAL A 41 7.17 15.84 -10.13
CA VAL A 41 5.79 15.89 -10.61
C VAL A 41 5.16 17.16 -10.06
N LYS A 42 5.20 18.23 -10.84
CA LYS A 42 4.63 19.54 -10.50
C LYS A 42 3.13 19.51 -10.76
N SER A 43 2.38 18.86 -9.89
CA SER A 43 0.93 18.95 -9.85
C SER A 43 0.54 19.64 -8.55
N ASP A 44 -0.34 20.63 -8.65
CA ASP A 44 -1.01 21.22 -7.49
C ASP A 44 -1.86 20.17 -6.73
N ASP A 45 -2.18 19.05 -7.39
CA ASP A 45 -2.86 17.88 -6.83
C ASP A 45 -2.08 16.60 -7.20
N LEU A 46 -0.97 16.33 -6.49
CA LEU A 46 -0.13 15.14 -6.72
C LEU A 46 -0.92 13.84 -6.55
N ALA A 47 -1.78 13.78 -5.53
CA ALA A 47 -2.64 12.63 -5.27
C ALA A 47 -3.56 12.33 -6.46
N LYS A 48 -4.15 13.36 -7.06
CA LYS A 48 -5.02 13.23 -8.23
C LYS A 48 -4.26 12.72 -9.46
N THR A 49 -3.06 13.25 -9.70
CA THR A 49 -2.19 12.76 -10.79
C THR A 49 -1.87 11.29 -10.63
N LEU A 50 -1.59 10.84 -9.41
CA LEU A 50 -1.33 9.43 -9.11
C LEU A 50 -2.60 8.58 -9.23
N ILE A 51 -3.76 9.08 -8.82
CA ILE A 51 -5.05 8.38 -9.03
C ILE A 51 -5.28 8.13 -10.52
N ASP A 52 -5.05 9.15 -11.36
CA ASP A 52 -5.22 9.05 -12.80
C ASP A 52 -4.20 8.09 -13.42
N ALA A 53 -2.93 8.18 -13.01
CA ALA A 53 -1.87 7.26 -13.45
C ALA A 53 -2.15 5.81 -13.03
N THR A 54 -2.74 5.61 -11.85
CA THR A 54 -2.97 4.27 -11.27
C THR A 54 -4.37 3.71 -11.56
N GLN A 55 -5.16 4.32 -12.46
CA GLN A 55 -6.50 3.84 -12.80
C GLN A 55 -6.53 2.36 -13.20
N ASN A 56 -5.52 1.95 -13.97
CA ASN A 56 -5.38 0.58 -14.48
C ASN A 56 -4.36 -0.27 -13.72
N GLY A 57 -3.89 0.18 -12.54
CA GLY A 57 -2.82 -0.46 -11.78
C GLY A 57 -1.52 0.36 -11.80
N LEU A 58 -0.42 -0.22 -11.30
CA LEU A 58 0.85 0.51 -11.16
C LEU A 58 1.57 0.78 -12.49
N ASP A 59 1.19 0.13 -13.59
CA ASP A 59 1.84 0.32 -14.90
C ASP A 59 1.83 1.77 -15.40
N GLY A 60 0.81 2.57 -15.03
CA GLY A 60 0.74 3.97 -15.43
C GLY A 60 1.68 4.88 -14.64
N VAL A 61 2.22 4.40 -13.51
CA VAL A 61 3.25 5.09 -12.72
C VAL A 61 4.57 5.15 -13.49
N ASP A 62 4.92 4.10 -14.22
CA ASP A 62 6.12 4.05 -15.07
C ASP A 62 6.11 5.16 -16.12
N ALA A 63 4.94 5.45 -16.68
CA ALA A 63 4.74 6.54 -17.64
C ALA A 63 4.80 7.93 -16.98
N LEU A 64 4.38 8.03 -15.72
CA LEU A 64 4.39 9.28 -14.95
C LEU A 64 5.82 9.69 -14.59
N PHE A 65 6.62 8.78 -14.04
CA PHE A 65 7.99 9.08 -13.61
C PHE A 65 9.03 8.92 -14.70
N LYS A 66 8.74 8.13 -15.74
CA LYS A 66 9.70 7.80 -16.81
C LYS A 66 11.00 7.22 -16.28
N ASP A 67 10.91 6.50 -15.16
CA ASP A 67 12.03 5.91 -14.44
C ASP A 67 12.29 4.45 -14.83
N GLY A 68 11.51 3.91 -15.77
CA GLY A 68 11.61 2.52 -16.21
C GLY A 68 10.94 1.53 -15.26
N GLY A 69 10.08 1.99 -14.36
CA GLY A 69 9.33 1.16 -13.42
C GLY A 69 10.05 0.89 -12.10
N LEU A 70 11.00 1.76 -11.74
CA LEU A 70 11.71 1.68 -10.47
C LEU A 70 10.74 1.83 -9.30
N GLU A 71 9.88 2.84 -9.33
CA GLU A 71 8.94 3.05 -8.23
C GLU A 71 7.84 1.99 -8.17
N ARG A 72 7.36 1.51 -9.34
CA ARG A 72 6.44 0.37 -9.38
C ARG A 72 7.06 -0.84 -8.68
N GLN A 73 8.32 -1.17 -9.01
CA GLN A 73 9.03 -2.28 -8.39
C GLN A 73 9.23 -2.07 -6.89
N SER A 74 9.54 -0.84 -6.46
CA SER A 74 9.65 -0.48 -5.04
C SER A 74 8.35 -0.77 -4.27
N VAL A 75 7.20 -0.36 -4.83
CA VAL A 75 5.88 -0.63 -4.22
C VAL A 75 5.57 -2.13 -4.19
N GLU A 76 5.85 -2.86 -5.27
CA GLU A 76 5.68 -4.32 -5.33
C GLU A 76 6.58 -5.04 -4.30
N ASP A 77 7.84 -4.62 -4.16
CA ASP A 77 8.81 -5.17 -3.21
C ASP A 77 8.39 -4.89 -1.75
N LEU A 78 7.83 -3.71 -1.46
CA LEU A 78 7.26 -3.39 -0.13
C LEU A 78 6.07 -4.29 0.21
N ALA A 79 5.14 -4.49 -0.74
CA ALA A 79 4.00 -5.38 -0.57
C ALA A 79 4.46 -6.82 -0.32
N THR A 80 5.38 -7.32 -1.15
CA THR A 80 5.93 -8.67 -1.00
C THR A 80 6.68 -8.83 0.32
N GLY A 81 7.55 -7.87 0.68
CA GLY A 81 8.32 -7.90 1.93
C GLY A 81 7.41 -7.96 3.16
N TYR A 82 6.37 -7.14 3.20
CA TYR A 82 5.39 -7.15 4.28
C TYR A 82 4.62 -8.48 4.36
N LEU A 83 4.15 -9.00 3.22
CA LEU A 83 3.38 -10.24 3.18
C LEU A 83 4.21 -11.46 3.58
N VAL A 84 5.48 -11.51 3.17
CA VAL A 84 6.41 -12.56 3.56
C VAL A 84 6.75 -12.45 5.05
N ASP A 85 7.08 -11.26 5.55
CA ASP A 85 7.49 -11.07 6.95
C ASP A 85 6.34 -11.33 7.94
N ARG A 86 5.14 -10.81 7.63
CA ARG A 86 3.99 -10.91 8.53
C ARG A 86 3.24 -12.24 8.40
N TYR A 87 2.96 -12.66 7.17
CA TYR A 87 2.09 -13.80 6.89
C TYR A 87 2.84 -15.05 6.43
N HIS A 88 4.16 -14.97 6.22
CA HIS A 88 4.99 -16.09 5.78
C HIS A 88 4.47 -16.73 4.48
N LEU A 89 3.91 -15.90 3.59
CA LEU A 89 3.30 -16.34 2.34
C LEU A 89 4.36 -16.58 1.27
N GLU A 90 4.15 -17.60 0.44
CA GLU A 90 5.01 -17.93 -0.69
C GLU A 90 4.18 -18.38 -1.90
N GLY A 91 4.80 -18.42 -3.08
CA GLY A 91 4.19 -18.97 -4.29
C GLY A 91 2.92 -18.23 -4.74
N ASP A 92 1.89 -19.00 -5.12
CA ASP A 92 0.64 -18.46 -5.67
C ASP A 92 -0.17 -17.65 -4.64
N GLU A 93 -0.10 -18.01 -3.36
CA GLU A 93 -0.83 -17.31 -2.29
C GLU A 93 -0.23 -15.93 -2.03
N LEU A 94 1.10 -15.83 -2.03
CA LEU A 94 1.81 -14.55 -1.97
C LEU A 94 1.42 -13.66 -3.14
N LYS A 95 1.38 -14.21 -4.36
CA LYS A 95 1.00 -13.44 -5.55
C LYS A 95 -0.44 -12.92 -5.46
N ALA A 96 -1.39 -13.75 -5.04
CA ALA A 96 -2.78 -13.33 -4.89
C ALA A 96 -2.93 -12.23 -3.83
N ARG A 97 -2.28 -12.39 -2.66
CA ARG A 97 -2.31 -11.38 -1.59
C ARG A 97 -1.56 -10.10 -1.94
N HIS A 98 -0.49 -10.21 -2.71
CA HIS A 98 0.24 -9.08 -3.27
C HIS A 98 -0.69 -8.23 -4.15
N ASP A 99 -1.37 -8.86 -5.12
CA ASP A 99 -2.26 -8.15 -6.02
C ASP A 99 -3.44 -7.49 -5.28
N ASP A 100 -3.97 -8.14 -4.25
CA ASP A 100 -5.01 -7.58 -3.39
C ASP A 100 -4.51 -6.41 -2.54
N MET A 101 -3.28 -6.50 -2.02
CA MET A 101 -2.65 -5.45 -1.22
C MET A 101 -2.35 -4.21 -2.06
N VAL A 102 -1.80 -4.37 -3.27
CA VAL A 102 -1.58 -3.27 -4.21
C VAL A 102 -2.91 -2.61 -4.58
N LYS A 103 -3.96 -3.39 -4.86
CA LYS A 103 -5.31 -2.84 -5.11
C LYS A 103 -5.84 -2.06 -3.90
N ALA A 104 -5.68 -2.60 -2.68
CA ALA A 104 -6.12 -1.93 -1.47
C ALA A 104 -5.38 -0.61 -1.20
N ALA A 105 -4.08 -0.57 -1.51
CA ALA A 105 -3.28 0.65 -1.47
C ALA A 105 -3.83 1.70 -2.46
N LEU A 106 -4.02 1.32 -3.72
CA LEU A 106 -4.59 2.22 -4.74
C LEU A 106 -6.02 2.67 -4.42
N GLU A 107 -6.84 1.80 -3.84
CA GLU A 107 -8.17 2.18 -3.35
C GLU A 107 -8.10 3.18 -2.20
N THR A 108 -7.14 3.01 -1.27
CA THR A 108 -6.90 3.96 -0.17
C THR A 108 -6.56 5.34 -0.71
N LEU A 109 -5.67 5.40 -1.70
CA LEU A 109 -5.34 6.64 -2.40
C LEU A 109 -6.60 7.31 -3.01
N ARG A 110 -7.45 6.52 -3.69
CA ARG A 110 -8.68 7.03 -4.32
C ARG A 110 -9.74 7.49 -3.31
N LYS A 111 -9.85 6.81 -2.16
CA LYS A 111 -10.84 7.10 -1.12
C LYS A 111 -10.44 8.30 -0.26
N HIS A 112 -9.14 8.55 -0.12
CA HIS A 112 -8.60 9.59 0.77
C HIS A 112 -7.51 10.45 0.11
N PRO A 113 -7.73 11.03 -1.09
CA PRO A 113 -6.73 11.86 -1.76
C PRO A 113 -6.24 13.02 -0.88
N GLU A 114 -7.14 13.64 -0.11
CA GLU A 114 -6.81 14.77 0.77
C GLU A 114 -5.87 14.41 1.92
N SER A 115 -5.80 13.13 2.30
CA SER A 115 -4.86 12.68 3.33
C SER A 115 -3.42 12.78 2.87
N PHE A 116 -3.21 12.79 1.55
CA PHE A 116 -1.91 12.81 0.92
C PHE A 116 -1.56 14.15 0.24
N ASP A 117 -2.51 15.08 0.07
CA ASP A 117 -2.24 16.44 -0.41
C ASP A 117 -1.31 17.25 0.50
N LYS A 118 -1.05 16.76 1.73
CA LYS A 118 -0.12 17.36 2.70
C LYS A 118 1.32 17.48 2.17
N TRP A 119 1.67 16.67 1.17
CA TRP A 119 3.00 16.60 0.55
C TRP A 119 3.21 17.60 -0.59
N VAL A 120 2.19 18.39 -0.95
CA VAL A 120 2.23 19.40 -2.04
C VAL A 120 2.64 20.80 -1.52
N LYS A 121 3.13 20.90 -0.28
CA LYS A 121 3.43 22.21 0.37
C LYS A 121 4.79 22.80 0.03
#